data_AF-A0A969JGP0-F1
#
_entry.id   AF-A0A969JGP0-F1
#
_cell.length_a   1.000
_cell.length_b   1.000
_cell.length_c   1.000
_cell.angle_alpha   90.00
_cell.angle_beta   90.00
_cell.angle_gamma   90.00
#
_symmetry.space_group_name_H-M   'P 1'
#
loop_
_entity.id
_entity.type
_entity.pdbx_description
1 polymer ?
#
loop_
_entity_poly.entity_id
_entity_poly.type
_entity_poly.pdbx_seq_one_letter_code
_entity_poly.pdbx_strand_id
1 'polypeptide(L)'
;MKKILTSLFKYALFLGVGVAIMWWFYGNQNAAFQAQLRLEGKEPYPLINKLVADFRSLNFFWIGLMCLAFTVSNYSRAVRWNMLLRPLGYNPRLRNSFFAVNISYFTNLWMSRAGEVVRAGSLAKVENMSVSRVMGTVVVDRLLDMVSLLLIVGFGFLVEYDLLWSYLDKNMGKGDGSFRLLKSPIFFRFWRVFFVLIGIFFLIFRKKIKTTRLGAARLAHCRKIYGRVENHR
;
A
#
# COMPACT_ATOMS: atom_id res chain seq x y z
N MET A 1 21.08 44.37 -0.32
CA MET A 1 19.75 44.62 -0.93
C MET A 1 19.46 43.74 -2.14
N LYS A 2 20.28 43.71 -3.20
CA LYS A 2 20.04 42.86 -4.40
C LYS A 2 19.82 41.36 -4.10
N LYS A 3 20.61 40.75 -3.20
CA LYS A 3 20.45 39.34 -2.80
C LYS A 3 19.11 39.05 -2.11
N ILE A 4 18.66 39.96 -1.24
CA ILE A 4 17.38 39.84 -0.54
C ILE A 4 16.24 39.94 -1.55
N LEU A 5 16.30 40.92 -2.46
CA LEU A 5 15.31 41.11 -3.51
C LEU A 5 15.18 39.88 -4.43
N THR A 6 16.29 39.27 -4.83
CA THR A 6 16.28 38.04 -5.64
C THR A 6 15.71 36.84 -4.89
N SER A 7 15.93 36.72 -3.58
CA SER A 7 15.34 35.63 -2.78
C SER A 7 13.83 35.86 -2.59
N LEU A 8 13.42 37.09 -2.30
CA LEU A 8 12.02 37.49 -2.16
C LEU A 8 11.24 37.22 -3.45
N PHE A 9 11.83 37.57 -4.60
CA PHE A 9 11.25 37.28 -5.91
C PHE A 9 11.10 35.78 -6.16
N LYS A 10 12.11 34.96 -5.83
CA LYS A 10 12.01 33.48 -5.96
C LYS A 10 10.88 32.90 -5.11
N TYR A 11 10.74 33.35 -3.85
CA TYR A 11 9.65 32.90 -2.98
C TYR A 11 8.28 33.38 -3.45
N ALA A 12 8.17 34.64 -3.89
CA ALA A 12 6.94 35.20 -4.44
C ALA A 12 6.53 34.48 -5.73
N LEU A 13 7.48 34.14 -6.59
CA LEU A 13 7.25 33.35 -7.79
C LEU A 13 6.78 31.93 -7.46
N PHE A 14 7.43 31.26 -6.50
CA PHE A 14 7.01 29.92 -6.05
C PHE A 14 5.60 29.91 -5.45
N LEU A 15 5.30 30.86 -4.56
CA LEU A 15 3.95 31.03 -3.99
C LEU A 15 2.93 31.40 -5.06
N GLY A 16 3.28 32.31 -5.97
CA GLY A 16 2.42 32.73 -7.07
C GLY A 16 2.04 31.57 -7.99
N VAL A 17 3.01 30.71 -8.33
CA VAL A 17 2.75 29.47 -9.09
C VAL A 17 1.81 28.54 -8.32
N GLY A 18 2.05 28.35 -7.01
CA GLY A 18 1.18 27.52 -6.17
C GLY A 18 -0.26 28.03 -6.11
N VAL A 19 -0.44 29.33 -5.90
CA VAL A 19 -1.77 29.98 -5.88
C VAL A 19 -2.44 29.90 -7.25
N ALA A 20 -1.70 30.12 -8.34
CA ALA A 20 -2.22 30.01 -9.70
C ALA A 20 -2.72 28.59 -10.02
N ILE A 21 -1.93 27.56 -9.67
CA ILE A 21 -2.34 26.16 -9.83
C ILE A 21 -3.58 25.85 -8.99
N MET A 22 -3.63 26.30 -7.75
CA MET A 22 -4.79 26.09 -6.87
C MET A 22 -6.04 26.79 -7.39
N TRP A 23 -5.91 28.02 -7.88
CA TRP A 23 -7.02 28.76 -8.47
C TRP A 23 -7.55 28.07 -9.73
N TRP A 24 -6.66 27.65 -10.63
CA TRP A 24 -7.03 26.89 -11.83
C TRP A 24 -7.73 25.57 -11.50
N PHE A 25 -7.17 24.80 -10.56
CA PHE A 25 -7.72 23.53 -10.12
C PHE A 25 -9.09 23.68 -9.43
N TYR A 26 -9.23 24.69 -8.56
CA TYR A 26 -10.50 25.01 -7.92
C TYR A 26 -11.56 25.43 -8.96
N GLY A 27 -11.20 26.28 -9.92
CA GLY A 27 -12.09 26.70 -10.99
C GLY A 27 -12.62 25.51 -11.79
N ASN A 28 -11.72 24.61 -12.22
CA ASN A 28 -12.07 23.41 -12.97
C ASN A 28 -13.02 22.48 -12.16
N GLN A 29 -12.71 22.24 -10.88
CA GLN A 29 -13.55 21.40 -10.03
C GLN A 29 -14.89 22.04 -9.67
N ASN A 30 -14.92 23.34 -9.39
CA ASN A 30 -16.15 24.05 -9.05
C ASN A 30 -17.11 24.08 -10.25
N ALA A 31 -16.60 24.25 -11.47
CA ALA A 31 -17.41 24.15 -12.69
C ALA A 31 -18.02 22.75 -12.87
N ALA A 32 -17.22 21.70 -12.69
CA ALA A 32 -17.70 20.31 -12.75
C ALA A 32 -18.74 20.00 -11.67
N PHE A 33 -18.53 20.50 -10.45
CA PHE A 33 -19.47 20.31 -9.34
C PHE A 33 -20.80 21.03 -9.58
N GLN A 34 -20.77 22.27 -10.08
CA GLN A 34 -21.98 23.00 -10.42
C GLN A 34 -22.74 22.34 -11.58
N ALA A 35 -22.04 21.74 -12.55
CA ALA A 35 -22.69 20.96 -13.61
C ALA A 35 -23.45 19.75 -13.02
N GLN A 36 -22.88 19.05 -12.04
CA GLN A 36 -23.54 17.94 -11.34
C GLN A 36 -24.79 18.40 -10.57
N LEU A 37 -24.72 19.53 -9.86
CA LEU A 37 -25.88 20.06 -9.12
C LEU A 37 -27.05 20.38 -10.05
N ARG A 38 -26.77 20.93 -11.24
CA ARG A 38 -27.80 21.21 -12.26
C ARG A 38 -28.48 19.94 -12.76
N LEU A 39 -27.72 18.85 -12.95
CA LEU A 39 -28.29 17.54 -13.33
C LEU A 39 -29.14 16.94 -12.22
N GLU A 40 -28.79 17.20 -10.96
CA GLU A 40 -29.53 16.75 -9.78
C GLU A 40 -30.73 17.66 -9.44
N GLY A 41 -30.95 18.75 -10.19
CA GLY A 41 -32.03 19.71 -9.96
C GLY A 41 -31.85 20.61 -8.73
N LYS A 42 -30.63 20.72 -8.19
CA LYS A 42 -30.30 21.56 -7.02
C LYS A 42 -29.74 22.92 -7.45
N GLU A 43 -30.09 23.97 -6.69
CA GLU A 43 -29.53 25.31 -6.88
C GLU A 43 -27.98 25.30 -6.79
N PRO A 44 -27.25 25.87 -7.75
CA PRO A 44 -25.80 25.88 -7.74
C PRO A 44 -25.27 26.72 -6.58
N TYR A 45 -24.42 26.12 -5.75
CA TYR A 45 -23.71 26.83 -4.69
C TYR A 45 -22.18 26.58 -4.81
N PRO A 46 -21.35 27.40 -4.16
CA PRO A 46 -19.90 27.27 -4.23
C PRO A 46 -19.38 25.94 -3.64
N LEU A 47 -18.42 25.30 -4.31
CA LEU A 47 -17.78 24.06 -3.85
C LEU A 47 -17.26 24.14 -2.41
N ILE A 48 -16.76 25.31 -1.99
CA ILE A 48 -16.26 25.53 -0.63
C ILE A 48 -17.33 25.28 0.45
N ASN A 49 -18.60 25.59 0.18
CA ASN A 49 -19.67 25.38 1.14
C ASN A 49 -19.95 23.88 1.34
N LYS A 50 -19.88 23.10 0.25
CA LYS A 50 -19.95 21.63 0.34
C LYS A 50 -18.79 21.11 1.19
N LEU A 51 -17.57 21.56 0.89
CA LEU A 51 -16.37 21.12 1.61
C LEU A 51 -16.49 21.41 3.11
N VAL A 52 -16.91 22.62 3.49
CA VAL A 52 -17.13 22.98 4.90
C VAL A 52 -18.22 22.14 5.55
N ALA A 53 -19.33 21.87 4.85
CA ALA A 53 -20.39 21.01 5.35
C ALA A 53 -19.89 19.57 5.56
N ASP A 54 -19.16 19.02 4.60
CA ASP A 54 -18.54 17.69 4.67
C ASP A 54 -17.61 17.61 5.89
N PHE A 55 -16.73 18.62 6.09
CA PHE A 55 -15.83 18.70 7.26
C PHE A 55 -16.58 18.80 8.59
N ARG A 56 -17.71 19.53 8.65
CA ARG A 56 -18.53 19.65 9.86
C ARG A 56 -19.28 18.36 10.20
N SER A 57 -19.64 17.58 9.19
CA SER A 57 -20.33 16.29 9.33
C SER A 57 -19.38 15.12 9.62
N LEU A 58 -18.07 15.37 9.77
CA LEU A 58 -17.08 14.32 10.00
C LEU A 58 -17.32 13.60 11.31
N ASN A 59 -17.45 12.28 11.21
CA ASN A 59 -17.49 11.42 12.37
C ASN A 59 -16.06 11.01 12.78
N PHE A 60 -15.61 11.53 13.92
CA PHE A 60 -14.29 11.28 14.48
C PHE A 60 -14.01 9.81 14.79
N PHE A 61 -15.04 8.97 14.98
CA PHE A 61 -14.88 7.53 15.16
C PHE A 61 -14.17 6.89 13.96
N TRP A 62 -14.59 7.23 12.74
CA TRP A 62 -13.98 6.68 11.52
C TRP A 62 -12.55 7.17 11.33
N ILE A 63 -12.26 8.43 11.70
CA ILE A 63 -10.91 8.97 11.68
C ILE A 63 -10.01 8.20 12.65
N GLY A 64 -10.48 7.98 13.89
CA GLY A 64 -9.78 7.18 14.89
C GLY A 64 -9.54 5.74 14.42
N LEU A 65 -10.55 5.12 13.82
CA LEU A 65 -10.44 3.77 13.27
C LEU A 65 -9.39 3.68 12.14
N MET A 66 -9.34 4.69 11.25
CA MET A 66 -8.32 4.76 10.19
C MET A 66 -6.92 4.92 10.76
N CYS A 67 -6.73 5.79 11.75
CA CYS A 67 -5.45 5.95 12.44
C CYS A 67 -5.00 4.65 13.13
N LEU A 68 -5.93 3.95 13.77
CA LEU A 68 -5.67 2.66 14.41
C LEU A 68 -5.28 1.61 13.36
N ALA A 69 -6.07 1.46 12.30
CA ALA A 69 -5.82 0.51 11.24
C ALA A 69 -4.48 0.77 10.53
N PHE A 70 -4.14 2.04 10.29
CA PHE A 70 -2.85 2.45 9.74
C PHE A 70 -1.69 2.04 10.65
N THR A 71 -1.82 2.31 11.96
CA THR A 71 -0.80 1.95 12.96
C THR A 71 -0.59 0.45 13.04
N VAL A 72 -1.67 -0.34 13.12
CA VAL A 72 -1.62 -1.81 13.16
C VAL A 72 -1.01 -2.37 11.88
N SER A 73 -1.37 -1.81 10.72
CA SER A 73 -0.80 -2.18 9.42
C SER A 73 0.72 -1.97 9.38
N ASN A 74 1.19 -0.79 9.82
CA ASN A 74 2.63 -0.48 9.86
C ASN A 74 3.38 -1.31 10.89
N TYR A 75 2.75 -1.63 12.02
CA TYR A 75 3.30 -2.54 13.00
C TYR A 75 3.51 -3.95 12.42
N SER A 76 2.50 -4.48 11.74
CA SER A 76 2.59 -5.77 11.04
C SER A 76 3.71 -5.78 9.98
N ARG A 77 3.85 -4.69 9.21
CA ARG A 77 4.95 -4.51 8.23
C ARG A 77 6.32 -4.53 8.90
N ALA A 78 6.48 -3.86 10.04
CA ALA A 78 7.73 -3.86 10.79
C ALA A 78 8.09 -5.26 11.32
N VAL A 79 7.12 -5.99 11.86
CA VAL A 79 7.30 -7.38 12.32
C VAL A 79 7.74 -8.29 11.17
N ARG A 80 7.04 -8.24 10.04
CA ARG A 80 7.38 -9.03 8.84
C ARG A 80 8.77 -8.70 8.33
N TRP A 81 9.14 -7.43 8.29
CA TRP A 81 10.47 -7.04 7.82
C TRP A 81 11.58 -7.53 8.76
N ASN A 82 11.35 -7.51 10.08
CA ASN A 82 12.28 -8.14 11.03
C ASN A 82 12.43 -9.64 10.78
N MET A 83 11.36 -10.33 10.38
CA MET A 83 11.45 -11.74 10.00
C MET A 83 12.30 -11.95 8.73
N LEU A 84 12.29 -11.00 7.79
CA LEU A 84 13.08 -11.05 6.56
C LEU A 84 14.57 -10.73 6.80
N LEU A 85 14.87 -9.93 7.82
CA LEU A 85 16.26 -9.58 8.20
C LEU A 85 16.95 -10.68 9.03
N ARG A 86 16.20 -11.51 9.76
CA ARG A 86 16.73 -12.60 10.60
C ARG A 86 17.65 -13.59 9.87
N PRO A 87 17.31 -14.10 8.67
CA PRO A 87 18.19 -15.00 7.91
C PRO A 87 19.53 -14.38 7.53
N LEU A 88 19.61 -13.05 7.47
CA LEU A 88 20.86 -12.33 7.18
C LEU A 88 21.75 -12.14 8.43
N GLY A 89 21.38 -12.73 9.56
CA GLY A 89 22.07 -12.60 10.84
C GLY A 89 21.70 -11.35 11.63
N TYR A 90 20.75 -10.55 11.13
CA TYR A 90 20.34 -9.29 11.76
C TYR A 90 19.09 -9.45 12.62
N ASN A 91 19.13 -8.92 13.85
CA ASN A 91 18.01 -8.93 14.79
C ASN A 91 17.68 -7.51 15.28
N PRO A 92 17.19 -6.62 14.39
CA PRO A 92 16.87 -5.25 14.77
C PRO A 92 15.73 -5.21 15.79
N ARG A 93 15.75 -4.21 16.67
CA ARG A 93 14.66 -3.97 17.63
C ARG A 93 13.39 -3.58 16.86
N LEU A 94 12.26 -4.17 17.22
CA LEU A 94 10.99 -3.95 16.51
C LEU A 94 10.58 -2.46 16.49
N ARG A 95 10.85 -1.73 17.57
CA ARG A 95 10.61 -0.28 17.65
C ARG A 95 11.38 0.49 16.58
N ASN A 96 12.65 0.14 16.35
CA ASN A 96 13.50 0.83 15.39
C ASN A 96 13.01 0.57 13.95
N SER A 97 12.64 -0.67 13.64
CA SER A 97 12.02 -1.03 12.36
C SER A 97 10.67 -0.36 12.15
N PHE A 98 9.85 -0.25 13.20
CA PHE A 98 8.57 0.44 13.14
C PHE A 98 8.75 1.93 12.83
N PHE A 99 9.66 2.62 13.51
CA PHE A 99 9.93 4.03 13.20
C PHE A 99 10.53 4.21 11.80
N ALA A 100 11.44 3.33 11.37
CA ALA A 100 11.98 3.37 10.00
C ALA A 100 10.88 3.24 8.93
N VAL A 101 9.87 2.38 9.17
CA VAL A 101 8.70 2.25 8.29
C VAL A 101 7.85 3.52 8.31
N ASN A 102 7.57 4.11 9.47
CA ASN A 102 6.77 5.33 9.53
C ASN A 102 7.49 6.54 8.90
N ILE A 103 8.80 6.70 9.12
CA ILE A 103 9.62 7.73 8.47
C ILE A 103 9.58 7.55 6.95
N SER A 104 9.66 6.31 6.47
CA SER A 104 9.53 5.99 5.05
C SER A 104 8.20 6.47 4.45
N TYR A 105 7.08 6.20 5.13
CA TYR A 105 5.77 6.71 4.71
C TYR A 105 5.70 8.22 4.74
N PHE A 106 6.26 8.86 5.77
CA PHE A 106 6.33 10.32 5.86
C PHE A 106 7.17 10.92 4.72
N THR A 107 8.32 10.34 4.41
CA THR A 107 9.16 10.77 3.28
C THR A 107 8.42 10.64 1.95
N ASN A 108 7.64 9.58 1.77
CA ASN A 108 6.85 9.40 0.54
C ASN A 108 5.78 10.49 0.33
N LEU A 109 5.33 11.17 1.38
CA LEU A 109 4.42 12.33 1.25
C LEU A 109 5.14 13.55 0.65
N TRP A 110 6.43 13.71 0.96
CA TRP A 110 7.22 14.85 0.49
C TRP A 110 7.87 14.61 -0.86
N MET A 111 8.45 13.41 -1.05
CA MET A 111 9.08 13.00 -2.29
C MET A 111 8.70 11.56 -2.60
N SER A 112 7.95 11.38 -3.69
CA SER A 112 7.52 10.05 -4.11
C SER A 112 8.73 9.14 -4.32
N ARG A 113 8.67 7.91 -3.78
CA ARG A 113 9.69 6.83 -3.91
C ARG A 113 10.98 7.00 -3.10
N ALA A 114 11.27 8.19 -2.56
CA ALA A 114 12.45 8.40 -1.70
C ALA A 114 12.34 7.65 -0.36
N GLY A 115 11.13 7.33 0.09
CA GLY A 115 10.89 6.66 1.37
C GLY A 115 11.54 5.29 1.48
N GLU A 116 11.72 4.55 0.39
CA GLU A 116 12.30 3.20 0.45
C GLU A 116 13.80 3.23 0.77
N VAL A 117 14.51 4.18 0.17
CA VAL A 117 15.92 4.45 0.45
C VAL A 117 16.08 4.93 1.90
N VAL A 118 15.20 5.85 2.34
CA VAL A 118 15.21 6.35 3.73
C VAL A 118 14.91 5.23 4.73
N ARG A 119 14.01 4.30 4.41
CA ARG A 119 13.70 3.14 5.27
C ARG A 119 14.94 2.28 5.51
N ALA A 120 15.62 1.90 4.42
CA ALA A 120 16.79 1.05 4.51
C ALA A 120 17.96 1.78 5.17
N GLY A 121 18.21 3.03 4.80
CA GLY A 121 19.28 3.86 5.36
C GLY A 121 19.10 4.17 6.84
N SER A 122 17.89 4.54 7.27
CA SER A 122 17.61 4.86 8.68
C SER A 122 17.76 3.63 9.58
N LEU A 123 17.22 2.48 9.16
CA LEU A 123 17.37 1.25 9.95
C LEU A 123 18.83 0.78 9.97
N ALA A 124 19.52 0.81 8.82
CA ALA A 124 20.92 0.43 8.74
C ALA A 124 21.82 1.30 9.65
N LYS A 125 21.55 2.61 9.71
CA LYS A 125 22.28 3.54 10.57
C LYS A 125 22.02 3.28 12.06
N VAL A 126 20.77 3.06 12.45
CA VAL A 126 20.39 2.89 13.87
C VAL A 126 20.85 1.53 14.42
N GLU A 127 20.82 0.48 13.60
CA GLU A 127 21.15 -0.89 14.01
C GLU A 127 22.55 -1.35 13.56
N ASN A 128 23.39 -0.43 13.07
CA ASN A 128 24.75 -0.68 12.58
C ASN A 128 24.84 -1.85 11.58
N MET A 129 23.96 -1.84 10.57
CA MET A 129 23.91 -2.85 9.52
C MET A 129 24.46 -2.31 8.20
N SER A 130 24.89 -3.19 7.30
CA SER A 130 25.30 -2.74 5.96
C SER A 130 24.06 -2.34 5.14
N VAL A 131 24.05 -1.10 4.63
CA VAL A 131 22.94 -0.55 3.83
C VAL A 131 22.61 -1.44 2.63
N SER A 132 23.61 -2.02 1.97
CA SER A 132 23.44 -2.90 0.81
C SER A 132 22.58 -4.14 1.11
N ARG A 133 22.86 -4.83 2.22
CA ARG A 133 22.06 -5.99 2.66
C ARG A 133 20.63 -5.61 3.03
N VAL A 134 20.46 -4.49 3.73
CA VAL A 134 19.12 -4.00 4.13
C VAL A 134 18.30 -3.58 2.91
N MET A 135 18.90 -2.86 1.96
CA MET A 135 18.26 -2.50 0.68
C MET A 135 17.79 -3.73 -0.10
N GLY A 136 18.63 -4.78 -0.18
CA GLY A 136 18.24 -6.04 -0.81
C GLY A 136 16.97 -6.64 -0.22
N THR A 137 16.79 -6.58 1.12
CA THR A 137 15.54 -7.05 1.74
C THR A 137 14.33 -6.20 1.39
N VAL A 138 14.50 -4.89 1.18
CA VAL A 138 13.38 -4.03 0.79
C VAL A 138 12.89 -4.39 -0.61
N VAL A 139 13.81 -4.65 -1.55
CA VAL A 139 13.45 -5.09 -2.91
C VAL A 139 12.73 -6.43 -2.88
N VAL A 140 13.24 -7.40 -2.11
CA VAL A 140 12.58 -8.71 -1.97
C VAL A 140 11.20 -8.59 -1.33
N ASP A 141 11.03 -7.74 -0.32
CA ASP A 141 9.71 -7.44 0.29
C ASP A 141 8.74 -6.90 -0.78
N ARG A 142 9.20 -6.02 -1.69
CA ARG A 142 8.38 -5.51 -2.81
C ARG A 142 8.03 -6.55 -3.84
N LEU A 143 8.97 -7.40 -4.24
CA LEU A 143 8.68 -8.47 -5.19
C LEU A 143 7.63 -9.45 -4.63
N LEU A 144 7.75 -9.80 -3.35
CA LEU A 144 6.76 -10.64 -2.67
C LEU A 144 5.40 -9.96 -2.56
N ASP A 145 5.35 -8.67 -2.21
CA ASP A 145 4.12 -7.88 -2.20
C ASP A 145 3.48 -7.81 -3.61
N MET A 146 4.26 -7.67 -4.68
CA MET A 146 3.74 -7.65 -6.06
C MET A 146 3.19 -9.01 -6.49
N VAL A 147 3.90 -10.10 -6.22
CA VAL A 147 3.42 -11.46 -6.53
C VAL A 147 2.13 -11.75 -5.77
N SER A 148 2.07 -11.42 -4.47
CA SER A 148 0.87 -11.64 -3.67
C SER A 148 -0.31 -10.77 -4.13
N LEU A 149 -0.07 -9.51 -4.51
CA LEU A 149 -1.09 -8.66 -5.13
C LEU A 149 -1.62 -9.28 -6.43
N LEU A 150 -0.75 -9.74 -7.33
CA LEU A 150 -1.14 -10.38 -8.58
C LEU A 150 -1.97 -11.64 -8.35
N LEU A 151 -1.61 -12.45 -7.36
CA LEU A 151 -2.38 -13.65 -6.99
C LEU A 151 -3.77 -13.29 -6.47
N ILE A 152 -3.89 -12.28 -5.60
CA ILE A 152 -5.18 -11.85 -5.03
C ILE A 152 -6.06 -11.24 -6.12
N VAL A 153 -5.50 -10.36 -6.95
CA VAL A 153 -6.22 -9.74 -8.06
C VAL A 153 -6.67 -10.81 -9.05
N GLY A 154 -5.76 -11.70 -9.48
CA GLY A 154 -6.08 -12.82 -10.37
C GLY A 154 -7.15 -13.74 -9.79
N PHE A 155 -7.12 -13.99 -8.48
CA PHE A 155 -8.19 -14.72 -7.81
C PHE A 155 -9.53 -13.97 -7.85
N GLY A 156 -9.52 -12.64 -7.64
CA GLY A 156 -10.71 -11.80 -7.80
C GLY A 156 -11.32 -11.90 -9.20
N PHE A 157 -10.48 -11.86 -10.25
CA PHE A 157 -10.93 -12.06 -11.64
C PHE A 157 -11.58 -13.42 -11.87
N LEU A 158 -11.13 -14.46 -11.17
CA LEU A 158 -11.72 -15.80 -11.27
C LEU A 158 -13.06 -15.91 -10.55
N VAL A 159 -13.22 -15.23 -9.42
CA VAL A 159 -14.45 -15.25 -8.63
C VAL A 159 -15.54 -14.41 -9.32
N GLU A 160 -15.21 -13.18 -9.72
CA GLU A 160 -16.14 -12.19 -10.29
C GLU A 160 -16.17 -12.20 -11.83
N TYR A 161 -15.84 -13.34 -12.45
CA TYR A 161 -15.71 -13.47 -13.89
C TYR A 161 -16.96 -12.98 -14.65
N ASP A 162 -18.14 -13.43 -14.24
CA ASP A 162 -19.40 -13.14 -14.94
C ASP A 162 -19.70 -11.63 -14.92
N LEU A 163 -19.48 -10.99 -13.78
CA LEU A 163 -19.63 -9.55 -13.60
C LEU A 163 -18.65 -8.80 -14.50
N LEU A 164 -17.35 -9.10 -14.39
CA LEU A 164 -16.30 -8.42 -15.15
C LEU A 164 -16.48 -8.57 -16.66
N TRP A 165 -16.83 -9.77 -17.11
CA TRP A 165 -17.04 -10.04 -18.53
C TRP A 165 -18.27 -9.30 -19.07
N SER A 166 -19.37 -9.25 -18.30
CA SER A 166 -20.55 -8.48 -18.68
C SER A 166 -20.30 -6.97 -18.79
N TYR A 167 -19.47 -6.40 -17.89
CA TYR A 167 -19.04 -5.00 -17.96
C TYR A 167 -18.12 -4.74 -19.17
N LEU A 168 -17.21 -5.67 -19.48
CA LEU A 168 -16.30 -5.54 -20.61
C LEU A 168 -17.05 -5.64 -21.94
N ASP A 169 -17.94 -6.61 -22.12
CA ASP A 169 -18.71 -6.77 -23.37
C ASP A 169 -19.68 -5.59 -23.60
N LYS A 170 -20.17 -4.97 -22.53
CA LYS A 170 -21.02 -3.77 -22.59
C LYS A 170 -20.25 -2.51 -23.00
N ASN A 171 -18.98 -2.38 -22.60
CA ASN A 171 -18.17 -1.16 -22.81
C ASN A 171 -17.14 -1.27 -23.95
N MET A 172 -16.67 -2.49 -24.26
CA MET A 172 -15.81 -2.78 -25.41
C MET A 172 -16.70 -3.32 -26.53
N GLY A 173 -16.99 -2.46 -27.51
CA GLY A 173 -17.70 -2.87 -28.73
C GLY A 173 -17.05 -4.11 -29.37
N LYS A 174 -17.89 -4.98 -29.94
CA LYS A 174 -17.58 -6.30 -30.52
C LYS A 174 -16.17 -6.39 -31.16
N GLY A 175 -15.16 -6.70 -30.37
CA GLY A 175 -13.78 -6.88 -30.82
C GLY A 175 -13.55 -8.28 -31.40
N ASP A 176 -12.89 -8.32 -32.55
CA ASP A 176 -12.65 -9.48 -33.41
C ASP A 176 -11.88 -10.63 -32.74
N GLY A 177 -12.35 -11.85 -33.04
CA GLY A 177 -11.63 -13.12 -33.21
C GLY A 177 -10.64 -13.64 -32.15
N SER A 178 -9.69 -12.83 -31.71
CA SER A 178 -8.43 -13.26 -31.06
C SER A 178 -8.58 -13.67 -29.60
N PHE A 179 -9.71 -13.32 -28.96
CA PHE A 179 -10.00 -13.66 -27.55
C PHE A 179 -10.95 -14.85 -27.39
N ARG A 180 -11.28 -15.60 -28.44
CA ARG A 180 -12.27 -16.70 -28.39
C ARG A 180 -12.01 -17.75 -27.30
N LEU A 181 -10.74 -18.06 -27.01
CA LEU A 181 -10.36 -18.97 -25.92
C LEU A 181 -10.59 -18.37 -24.53
N LEU A 182 -10.37 -17.06 -24.37
CA LEU A 182 -10.69 -16.30 -23.15
C LEU A 182 -12.20 -15.99 -23.02
N LYS A 183 -12.97 -16.06 -24.12
CA LYS A 183 -14.44 -15.97 -24.08
C LYS A 183 -15.11 -17.26 -23.62
N SER A 184 -14.41 -18.39 -23.64
CA SER A 184 -15.02 -19.68 -23.33
C SER A 184 -15.26 -19.81 -21.81
N PRO A 185 -16.52 -20.02 -21.37
CA PRO A 185 -16.83 -20.28 -19.95
C PRO A 185 -16.07 -21.49 -19.38
N ILE A 186 -15.63 -22.40 -20.26
CA ILE A 186 -14.90 -23.62 -19.91
C ILE A 186 -13.46 -23.31 -19.48
N PHE A 187 -12.80 -22.34 -20.13
CA PHE A 187 -11.43 -21.92 -19.77
C PHE A 187 -11.39 -21.38 -18.33
N PHE A 188 -12.35 -20.52 -17.99
CA PHE A 188 -12.46 -19.93 -16.65
C PHE A 188 -12.93 -20.93 -15.58
N ARG A 189 -13.86 -21.86 -15.90
CA ARG A 189 -14.22 -22.95 -14.98
C ARG A 189 -13.04 -23.85 -14.64
N PHE A 190 -12.21 -24.19 -15.63
CA PHE A 190 -10.99 -24.97 -15.41
C PHE A 190 -10.00 -24.24 -14.49
N TRP A 191 -9.75 -22.95 -14.77
CA TRP A 191 -8.81 -22.14 -13.99
C TRP A 191 -9.30 -21.88 -12.55
N ARG A 192 -10.62 -21.73 -12.33
CA ARG A 192 -11.24 -21.68 -11.00
C ARG A 192 -10.97 -22.96 -10.19
N VAL A 193 -11.21 -24.13 -10.78
CA VAL A 193 -10.96 -25.41 -10.11
C VAL A 193 -9.47 -25.59 -9.82
N PHE A 194 -8.60 -25.24 -10.77
CA PHE A 194 -7.15 -25.29 -10.60
C PHE A 194 -6.65 -24.43 -9.42
N PHE A 195 -7.10 -23.18 -9.31
CA PHE A 195 -6.72 -22.30 -8.20
C PHE A 195 -7.27 -22.76 -6.84
N VAL A 196 -8.48 -23.32 -6.80
CA VAL A 196 -9.04 -23.92 -5.58
C VAL A 196 -8.23 -25.14 -5.14
N LEU A 197 -7.84 -26.01 -6.08
CA LEU A 197 -6.99 -27.16 -5.80
C LEU A 197 -5.60 -26.76 -5.32
N ILE A 198 -4.99 -25.72 -5.91
CA ILE A 198 -3.73 -25.14 -5.41
C ILE A 198 -3.89 -24.58 -4.00
N GLY A 199 -4.99 -23.87 -3.73
CA GLY A 199 -5.29 -23.34 -2.40
C GLY A 199 -5.43 -24.46 -1.35
N ILE A 200 -6.16 -25.53 -1.68
CA ILE A 200 -6.32 -26.71 -0.83
C ILE A 200 -4.98 -27.43 -0.64
N PHE A 201 -4.21 -27.62 -1.70
CA PHE A 201 -2.87 -28.19 -1.65
C PHE A 201 -1.96 -27.39 -0.70
N PHE A 202 -1.95 -26.06 -0.83
CA PHE A 202 -1.18 -25.18 0.05
C PHE A 202 -1.64 -25.29 1.51
N LEU A 203 -2.95 -25.38 1.77
CA LEU A 203 -3.50 -25.56 3.12
C LEU A 203 -3.13 -26.91 3.75
N ILE A 204 -3.08 -27.98 2.95
CA ILE A 204 -2.67 -29.32 3.40
C ILE A 204 -1.16 -29.34 3.68
N PHE A 205 -0.35 -28.79 2.78
CA PHE A 205 1.11 -28.77 2.90
C PHE A 205 1.63 -27.72 3.90
N ARG A 206 0.83 -26.73 4.31
CA ARG A 206 1.25 -25.75 5.35
C ARG A 206 1.68 -26.42 6.65
N LYS A 207 1.10 -27.58 7.00
CA LYS A 207 1.49 -28.35 8.20
C LYS A 207 2.83 -29.08 8.01
N LYS A 208 3.10 -29.62 6.81
CA LYS A 208 4.39 -30.26 6.45
C LYS A 208 5.55 -29.26 6.35
N ILE A 209 5.29 -28.03 5.90
CA ILE A 209 6.31 -26.96 5.87
C ILE A 209 6.73 -26.54 7.29
N LYS A 210 5.81 -26.60 8.28
CA LYS A 210 6.12 -26.34 9.68
C LYS A 210 6.98 -27.42 10.35
N THR A 211 6.96 -28.67 9.86
CA THR A 211 7.75 -29.79 10.39
C THR A 211 9.07 -30.03 9.64
N THR A 212 9.38 -29.23 8.61
CA THR A 212 10.69 -29.26 7.93
C THR A 212 11.76 -28.55 8.79
N ARG A 213 13.06 -28.83 8.59
CA ARG A 213 14.20 -28.23 9.35
C ARG A 213 14.08 -26.70 9.58
N LEU A 214 13.50 -25.96 8.63
CA LEU A 214 13.22 -24.51 8.72
C LEU A 214 12.14 -24.13 9.74
N GLY A 215 11.09 -24.94 9.93
CA GLY A 215 10.02 -24.71 10.91
C GLY A 215 10.44 -25.08 12.33
N ALA A 216 11.22 -26.15 12.50
CA ALA A 216 11.82 -26.54 13.77
C ALA A 216 12.84 -25.50 14.28
N ALA A 217 13.67 -24.94 13.39
CA ALA A 217 14.60 -23.86 13.73
C ALA A 217 13.86 -22.58 14.20
N ARG A 218 12.71 -22.26 13.59
CA ARG A 218 11.89 -21.10 13.96
C ARG A 218 11.21 -21.28 15.33
N LEU A 219 10.75 -22.49 15.66
CA LEU A 219 10.17 -22.83 16.97
C LEU A 219 11.22 -22.88 18.09
N ALA A 220 12.41 -23.44 17.82
CA ALA A 220 13.53 -23.42 18.77
C ALA A 220 13.99 -21.98 19.08
N HIS A 221 14.01 -21.12 18.06
CA HIS A 221 14.33 -19.70 18.23
C HIS A 221 13.24 -18.93 19.01
N CYS A 222 11.95 -19.22 18.80
CA CYS A 222 10.87 -18.64 19.61
C CYS A 222 10.94 -19.08 21.07
N ARG A 223 11.26 -20.34 21.35
CA ARG A 223 11.43 -20.87 22.73
C ARG A 223 12.62 -20.20 23.45
N LYS A 224 13.71 -19.92 22.74
CA LYS A 224 14.88 -19.19 23.28
C LYS A 224 14.60 -17.71 23.57
N ILE A 225 13.70 -17.07 22.82
CA ILE A 225 13.27 -15.69 23.09
C ILE A 225 12.35 -15.64 24.32
N TYR A 226 11.37 -16.55 24.43
CA TYR A 226 10.42 -16.53 25.54
C TYR A 226 11.08 -16.91 26.88
N GLY A 227 11.96 -17.91 26.91
CA GLY A 227 12.69 -18.28 28.14
C GLY A 227 13.71 -17.25 28.63
N ARG A 228 14.12 -16.28 27.78
CA ARG A 228 15.00 -15.17 28.20
C ARG A 228 14.21 -14.01 28.84
N VAL A 229 12.91 -13.91 28.58
CA VAL A 229 12.03 -12.89 29.19
C VAL A 229 11.62 -13.28 30.61
N GLU A 230 11.58 -14.58 30.92
CA GLU A 230 11.19 -15.11 32.23
C GLU A 230 12.33 -15.10 33.26
N ASN A 231 13.59 -15.25 32.81
CA ASN A 231 14.79 -15.17 33.66
C ASN A 231 15.25 -13.72 34.00
N HIS A 232 14.52 -12.70 33.56
CA HIS A 232 14.81 -11.29 33.86
C HIS A 232 13.67 -10.60 34.64
N ARG A 233 12.77 -11.39 35.25
CA ARG A 233 11.95 -10.97 36.40
C ARG A 233 12.51 -11.60 37.66
#